data_AF-A0A6L9EF68-F1
#
_entry.id   AF-A0A6L9EF68-F1
#
_cell.length_a   1.000
_cell.length_b   1.000
_cell.length_c   1.000
_cell.angle_alpha   90.00
_cell.angle_beta   90.00
_cell.angle_gamma   90.00
#
_symmetry.space_group_name_H-M   'P 1'
#
loop_
_entity.id
_entity.type
_entity.pdbx_description
1 polymer ?
#
loop_
_entity_poly.entity_id
_entity_poly.type
_entity_poly.pdbx_seq_one_letter_code
_entity_poly.pdbx_strand_id
1 'polypeptide(L)'
;MSALSQQKIEFARNISEQRINSYTGTLLIKTKNGVYGVDPETNNISWGNEDLKKASFSEYSEIPFTPIVLFTQKPFINSKALSQTLNSKGASKKIISVYNGKMLFDSEKEGFKAVNKTLILPQRKAILVDGVKDKELLISLFSYESGELLWEVKASETGFFKNLKGAFFDDEEVMLDADQNIYWLKNKHLLKIDGGSGEILFEQEKVTSIAMNASQDVLFVFSNSLEVKKLDEENSITALNCSTMDSVWQKPVNIWGNISDTAQDHGKLVVITSKGFNIIDIPTGNKKWERSDALPLIKKIVPLDQGYLVVQDNFLVRINERGKKAWEKKVKITFSALENPIYILENKESALYISPSQANVVNIKNGIKTWEENLRLNTAGFISRNLKLSETYFSIWNDSDHKLFPVYSEKRFYIFDPASTEAPEMHDGFEFTRTAPNLKIRKSGYLLFRDNLFYFHNRSGEQLYQKSYPKHSSNSILSGTWYWEKRGLGTATSALGFVGNQITGTLNSVLVSADLGLLSNVSSSIYGTYLSYQGSLDKLTSLDQMDIDLNVRGIFDRIKAGRKNEGSLLIVSPKDEVFEIIRLDIDQGTDQVIKTVDNSYSDFIIDQVAQQIYFFKKKTVLVENLQD
;
A
#
# COMPACT_ATOMS: atom_id res chain seq x y z
N MET A 1 16.78 39.17 -2.22
CA MET A 1 15.47 39.29 -2.88
C MET A 1 15.64 38.86 -4.33
N SER A 2 15.60 37.55 -4.60
CA SER A 2 15.38 37.05 -5.97
C SER A 2 13.90 37.25 -6.28
N ALA A 3 13.58 37.69 -7.49
CA ALA A 3 12.19 37.88 -7.90
C ALA A 3 11.55 36.51 -8.11
N LEU A 4 10.64 36.09 -7.22
CA LEU A 4 9.79 34.91 -7.40
C LEU A 4 9.03 35.05 -8.73
N SER A 5 9.28 34.15 -9.68
CA SER A 5 8.70 34.22 -11.03
C SER A 5 7.26 33.71 -11.02
N GLN A 6 6.32 34.57 -11.40
CA GLN A 6 4.93 34.18 -11.68
C GLN A 6 4.85 33.66 -13.12
N GLN A 7 4.35 32.45 -13.31
CA GLN A 7 4.13 31.89 -14.64
C GLN A 7 2.65 31.61 -14.86
N LYS A 8 2.13 32.03 -16.01
CA LYS A 8 0.73 31.84 -16.37
C LYS A 8 0.64 30.86 -17.53
N ILE A 9 -0.13 29.79 -17.32
CA ILE A 9 -0.42 28.78 -18.34
C ILE A 9 -1.86 28.99 -18.80
N GLU A 10 -2.06 29.07 -20.12
CA GLU A 10 -3.37 29.26 -20.72
C GLU A 10 -3.75 28.06 -21.59
N PHE A 11 -4.94 27.51 -21.34
CA PHE A 11 -5.52 26.40 -22.08
C PHE A 11 -6.53 26.91 -23.10
N ALA A 12 -6.67 26.18 -24.21
CA ALA A 12 -7.63 26.53 -25.26
C ALA A 12 -9.10 26.43 -24.79
N ARG A 13 -9.36 25.65 -23.73
CA ARG A 13 -10.70 25.38 -23.18
C ARG A 13 -10.67 25.51 -21.67
N ASN A 14 -11.87 25.66 -21.08
CA ASN A 14 -12.01 25.64 -19.63
C ASN A 14 -11.50 24.32 -19.05
N ILE A 15 -10.80 24.44 -17.93
CA ILE A 15 -10.36 23.35 -17.07
C ILE A 15 -11.60 22.78 -16.39
N SER A 16 -11.77 21.47 -16.47
CA SER A 16 -12.87 20.75 -15.85
C SER A 16 -12.44 19.91 -14.65
N GLU A 17 -11.22 19.38 -14.68
CA GLU A 17 -10.64 18.59 -13.59
C GLU A 17 -9.12 18.83 -13.54
N GLN A 18 -8.55 18.76 -12.33
CA GLN A 18 -7.13 18.95 -12.08
C GLN A 18 -6.64 17.94 -11.05
N ARG A 19 -5.41 17.46 -11.22
CA ARG A 19 -4.71 16.60 -10.27
C ARG A 19 -3.22 16.70 -10.50
N ILE A 20 -2.43 16.54 -9.46
CA ILE A 20 -0.98 16.38 -9.59
C ILE A 20 -0.60 14.94 -9.29
N ASN A 21 0.26 14.38 -10.13
CA ASN A 21 0.74 13.02 -9.95
C ASN A 21 1.69 12.95 -8.74
N SER A 22 1.45 12.01 -7.83
CA SER A 22 2.16 11.96 -6.55
C SER A 22 3.68 11.79 -6.72
N TYR A 23 4.08 10.94 -7.65
CA TYR A 23 5.46 10.47 -7.79
C TYR A 23 6.29 11.32 -8.74
N THR A 24 5.67 11.90 -9.77
CA THR A 24 6.38 12.71 -10.78
C THR A 24 6.21 14.21 -10.56
N GLY A 25 5.16 14.65 -9.86
CA GLY A 25 4.83 16.07 -9.75
C GLY A 25 4.18 16.67 -10.98
N THR A 26 3.98 15.90 -12.05
CA THR A 26 3.28 16.38 -13.24
C THR A 26 1.86 16.83 -12.88
N LEU A 27 1.54 18.09 -13.15
CA LEU A 27 0.17 18.59 -13.01
C LEU A 27 -0.64 18.16 -14.24
N LEU A 28 -1.62 17.29 -14.00
CA LEU A 28 -2.59 16.82 -14.98
C LEU A 28 -3.81 17.75 -15.02
N ILE A 29 -4.12 18.24 -16.21
CA ILE A 29 -5.25 19.13 -16.47
C ILE A 29 -6.17 18.51 -17.49
N LYS A 30 -7.43 18.32 -17.11
CA LYS A 30 -8.49 17.90 -18.03
C LYS A 30 -9.23 19.11 -18.57
N THR A 31 -9.42 19.14 -19.88
CA THR A 31 -10.33 20.04 -20.57
C THR A 31 -11.27 19.25 -21.48
N LYS A 32 -12.19 19.94 -22.17
CA LYS A 32 -13.04 19.32 -23.20
C LYS A 32 -12.25 18.67 -24.36
N ASN A 33 -11.03 19.14 -24.63
CA ASN A 33 -10.22 18.65 -25.75
C ASN A 33 -9.42 17.38 -25.40
N GLY A 34 -9.15 17.14 -24.12
CA GLY A 34 -8.23 16.08 -23.70
C GLY A 34 -7.63 16.33 -22.32
N VAL A 35 -6.63 15.52 -21.99
CA VAL A 35 -5.82 15.66 -20.78
C VAL A 35 -4.44 16.17 -21.17
N TYR A 36 -3.90 17.09 -20.39
CA TYR A 36 -2.61 17.72 -20.59
C TYR A 36 -1.73 17.50 -19.36
N GLY A 37 -0.44 17.28 -19.59
CA GLY A 37 0.58 17.30 -18.54
C GLY A 37 1.31 18.63 -18.54
N VAL A 38 1.41 19.24 -17.37
CA VAL A 38 2.27 20.38 -17.11
C VAL A 38 3.48 19.87 -16.33
N ASP A 39 4.65 20.12 -16.88
CA ASP A 39 5.92 19.76 -16.28
C ASP A 39 6.23 20.68 -15.09
N PRO A 40 6.57 20.11 -13.90
CA PRO A 40 6.72 20.89 -12.68
C PRO A 40 8.02 21.72 -12.63
N GLU A 41 9.00 21.44 -13.49
CA GLU A 41 10.26 22.19 -13.51
C GLU A 41 10.17 23.39 -14.44
N THR A 42 9.62 23.19 -15.62
CA THR A 42 9.50 24.20 -16.68
C THR A 42 8.18 24.98 -16.62
N ASN A 43 7.19 24.48 -15.88
CA ASN A 43 5.84 25.04 -15.78
C ASN A 43 5.16 25.26 -17.14
N ASN A 44 5.51 24.42 -18.13
CA ASN A 44 4.95 24.43 -19.46
C ASN A 44 4.14 23.16 -19.70
N ILE A 45 3.17 23.25 -20.63
CA ILE A 45 2.47 22.07 -21.12
C ILE A 45 3.50 21.21 -21.87
N SER A 46 3.88 20.08 -21.29
CA SER A 46 4.86 19.15 -21.87
C SER A 46 4.21 18.20 -22.87
N TRP A 47 2.94 17.86 -22.66
CA TRP A 47 2.18 16.99 -23.56
C TRP A 47 0.67 17.24 -23.46
N GLY A 48 -0.04 16.81 -24.50
CA GLY A 48 -1.50 16.77 -24.56
C GLY A 48 -1.98 15.48 -25.24
N ASN A 49 -3.03 14.87 -24.70
CA ASN A 49 -3.60 13.63 -25.21
C ASN A 49 -5.13 13.75 -25.35
N GLU A 50 -5.59 13.83 -26.61
CA GLU A 50 -7.01 13.95 -26.96
C GLU A 50 -7.80 12.65 -26.80
N ASP A 51 -7.13 11.49 -26.80
CA ASP A 51 -7.76 10.18 -26.58
C ASP A 51 -8.32 10.02 -25.16
N LEU A 52 -7.88 10.90 -24.26
CA LEU A 52 -8.33 10.98 -22.87
C LEU A 52 -9.47 11.99 -22.66
N LYS A 53 -10.06 12.58 -23.71
CA LYS A 53 -11.18 13.52 -23.58
C LYS A 53 -12.38 12.97 -22.80
N LYS A 54 -12.58 11.65 -22.82
CA LYS A 54 -13.66 10.94 -22.08
C LYS A 54 -13.22 10.43 -20.71
N ALA A 55 -11.92 10.43 -20.40
CA ALA A 55 -11.40 9.91 -19.14
C ALA A 55 -11.80 10.84 -17.99
N SER A 56 -12.10 10.29 -16.82
CA SER A 56 -12.42 11.06 -15.61
C SER A 56 -11.31 10.88 -14.57
N PHE A 57 -10.93 11.95 -13.86
CA PHE A 57 -10.00 11.82 -12.74
C PHE A 57 -10.66 11.12 -11.53
N SER A 58 -11.99 10.94 -11.53
CA SER A 58 -12.67 10.03 -10.60
C SER A 58 -12.31 8.55 -10.82
N GLU A 59 -11.85 8.19 -12.02
CA GLU A 59 -11.50 6.83 -12.45
C GLU A 59 -9.98 6.61 -12.52
N TYR A 60 -9.21 7.62 -12.13
CA TYR A 60 -7.75 7.64 -12.15
C TYR A 60 -7.17 6.92 -10.92
N SER A 61 -6.13 6.13 -11.16
CA SER A 61 -5.29 5.54 -10.12
C SER A 61 -3.83 5.55 -10.55
N GLU A 62 -2.93 5.76 -9.59
CA GLU A 62 -1.48 5.75 -9.80
C GLU A 62 -0.92 4.38 -9.45
N ILE A 63 0.10 3.96 -10.20
CA ILE A 63 0.91 2.81 -9.83
C ILE A 63 2.10 3.33 -9.01
N PRO A 64 2.22 2.92 -7.74
CA PRO A 64 3.25 3.44 -6.86
C PRO A 64 4.66 3.37 -7.42
N PHE A 65 5.44 4.43 -7.23
CA PHE A 65 6.84 4.54 -7.65
C PHE A 65 7.06 4.37 -9.17
N THR A 66 6.04 4.63 -9.98
CA THR A 66 6.16 4.62 -11.44
C THR A 66 5.51 5.87 -12.05
N PRO A 67 5.85 6.24 -13.30
CA PRO A 67 5.12 7.26 -14.04
C PRO A 67 3.80 6.73 -14.64
N ILE A 68 3.34 5.52 -14.26
CA ILE A 68 2.20 4.87 -14.91
C ILE A 68 0.92 5.17 -14.13
N VAL A 69 -0.12 5.54 -14.87
CA VAL A 69 -1.46 5.76 -14.33
C VAL A 69 -2.51 5.02 -15.15
N LEU A 70 -3.60 4.66 -14.48
CA LEU A 70 -4.70 3.91 -15.06
C LEU A 70 -5.99 4.71 -14.96
N PHE A 71 -6.78 4.67 -16.02
CA PHE A 71 -8.16 5.10 -16.06
C PHE A 71 -9.04 3.87 -16.22
N THR A 72 -9.86 3.55 -15.21
CA THR A 72 -10.78 2.41 -15.26
C THR A 72 -12.22 2.88 -15.35
N GLN A 73 -12.79 2.80 -16.55
CA GLN A 73 -14.18 3.19 -16.80
C GLN A 73 -15.10 1.98 -16.55
N LYS A 74 -16.05 2.14 -15.63
CA LYS A 74 -17.04 1.10 -15.31
C LYS A 74 -18.37 1.40 -16.02
N PRO A 75 -19.08 0.40 -16.55
CA PRO A 75 -20.39 0.61 -17.14
C PRO A 75 -21.42 1.04 -16.08
N PHE A 76 -22.39 1.86 -16.48
CA PHE A 76 -23.48 2.35 -15.60
C PHE A 76 -24.34 1.22 -15.01
N ILE A 77 -24.46 0.09 -15.71
CA ILE A 77 -25.17 -1.10 -15.24
C ILE A 77 -24.11 -2.15 -14.91
N ASN A 78 -23.84 -2.31 -13.62
CA ASN A 78 -22.69 -3.04 -13.11
C ASN A 78 -23.04 -4.45 -12.62
N SER A 79 -23.89 -5.17 -13.35
CA SER A 79 -24.21 -6.56 -13.05
C SER A 79 -23.28 -7.47 -13.85
N LYS A 80 -22.24 -7.99 -13.18
CA LYS A 80 -21.36 -9.06 -13.70
C LYS A 80 -22.14 -10.27 -14.25
N ALA A 81 -23.36 -10.51 -13.74
CA ALA A 81 -24.26 -11.57 -14.22
C ALA A 81 -24.97 -11.23 -15.55
N LEU A 82 -25.20 -9.94 -15.85
CA LEU A 82 -25.81 -9.51 -17.11
C LEU A 82 -24.78 -9.26 -18.22
N SER A 83 -23.51 -9.02 -17.88
CA SER A 83 -22.43 -8.87 -18.87
C SER A 83 -22.11 -10.16 -19.63
N GLN A 84 -22.48 -11.32 -19.09
CA GLN A 84 -22.31 -12.62 -19.76
C GLN A 84 -23.55 -13.04 -20.57
N THR A 85 -24.73 -12.49 -20.26
CA THR A 85 -26.01 -12.92 -20.86
C THR A 85 -26.57 -11.90 -21.87
N LEU A 86 -26.10 -10.66 -21.82
CA LEU A 86 -26.40 -9.60 -22.80
C LEU A 86 -25.06 -9.09 -23.34
N ASN A 87 -24.98 -8.77 -24.64
CA ASN A 87 -23.86 -8.12 -25.33
C ASN A 87 -23.52 -6.71 -24.76
N SER A 88 -23.37 -6.57 -23.45
CA SER A 88 -23.15 -5.31 -22.75
C SER A 88 -21.65 -5.09 -22.54
N LYS A 89 -21.22 -3.83 -22.71
CA LYS A 89 -19.82 -3.44 -22.51
C LYS A 89 -19.42 -3.63 -21.05
N GLY A 90 -18.31 -4.34 -20.82
CA GLY A 90 -17.71 -4.46 -19.50
C GLY A 90 -16.84 -3.24 -19.16
N ALA A 91 -16.01 -3.35 -18.12
CA ALA A 91 -15.06 -2.29 -17.79
C ALA A 91 -14.03 -2.11 -18.92
N SER A 92 -13.67 -0.87 -19.22
CA SER A 92 -12.57 -0.53 -20.11
C SER A 92 -11.43 0.11 -19.33
N LYS A 93 -10.21 0.00 -19.86
CA LYS A 93 -9.01 0.50 -19.21
C LYS A 93 -8.10 1.21 -20.19
N LYS A 94 -7.58 2.34 -19.75
CA LYS A 94 -6.49 3.05 -20.43
C LYS A 94 -5.32 3.20 -19.47
N ILE A 95 -4.12 2.91 -19.95
CA ILE A 95 -2.88 3.00 -19.19
C ILE A 95 -1.99 4.00 -19.92
N ILE A 96 -1.47 4.99 -19.19
CA ILE A 96 -0.64 6.05 -19.77
C ILE A 96 0.62 6.24 -18.95
N SER A 97 1.68 6.73 -19.60
CA SER A 97 2.81 7.37 -18.91
C SER A 97 2.51 8.86 -18.70
N VAL A 98 2.59 9.34 -17.47
CA VAL A 98 2.38 10.77 -17.17
C VAL A 98 3.58 11.64 -17.51
N TYR A 99 4.74 11.04 -17.82
CA TYR A 99 5.93 11.80 -18.19
C TYR A 99 5.77 12.44 -19.58
N ASN A 100 5.21 11.70 -20.53
CA ASN A 100 5.08 12.11 -21.93
C ASN A 100 3.66 12.00 -22.50
N GLY A 101 2.68 11.60 -21.69
CA GLY A 101 1.29 11.44 -22.12
C GLY A 101 1.06 10.26 -23.06
N LYS A 102 2.07 9.39 -23.27
CA LYS A 102 1.98 8.24 -24.17
C LYS A 102 0.95 7.25 -23.65
N MET A 103 0.03 6.85 -24.52
CA MET A 103 -0.87 5.72 -24.28
C MET A 103 -0.04 4.43 -24.33
N LEU A 104 0.02 3.71 -23.22
CA LEU A 104 0.71 2.43 -23.10
C LEU A 104 -0.22 1.26 -23.43
N PHE A 105 -1.52 1.42 -23.13
CA PHE A 105 -2.55 0.45 -23.47
C PHE A 105 -3.93 1.12 -23.49
N ASP A 106 -4.77 0.81 -24.48
CA ASP A 106 -6.17 1.23 -24.55
C ASP A 106 -7.03 0.02 -24.94
N SER A 107 -7.74 -0.54 -23.96
CA SER A 107 -8.50 -1.76 -24.17
C SER A 107 -9.55 -1.65 -25.29
N GLU A 108 -10.15 -0.47 -25.47
CA GLU A 108 -11.15 -0.27 -26.53
C GLU A 108 -10.50 -0.27 -27.91
N LYS A 109 -9.30 0.32 -28.04
CA LYS A 109 -8.54 0.30 -29.31
C LYS A 109 -8.06 -1.11 -29.66
N GLU A 110 -7.66 -1.88 -28.65
CA GLU A 110 -7.24 -3.28 -28.82
C GLU A 110 -8.41 -4.26 -29.05
N GLY A 111 -9.65 -3.76 -29.09
CA GLY A 111 -10.85 -4.55 -29.41
C GLY A 111 -11.49 -5.28 -28.24
N PHE A 112 -11.04 -5.06 -27.01
CA PHE A 112 -11.67 -5.64 -25.83
C PHE A 112 -13.05 -5.02 -25.59
N LYS A 113 -14.06 -5.89 -25.48
CA LYS A 113 -15.42 -5.51 -25.07
C LYS A 113 -15.55 -5.39 -23.56
N ALA A 114 -14.71 -6.13 -22.83
CA ALA A 114 -14.63 -6.12 -21.39
C ALA A 114 -13.21 -6.50 -20.96
N VAL A 115 -12.62 -5.73 -20.06
CA VAL A 115 -11.40 -6.11 -19.37
C VAL A 115 -11.77 -6.61 -17.98
N ASN A 116 -11.41 -7.86 -17.70
CA ASN A 116 -11.62 -8.46 -16.38
C ASN A 116 -10.50 -8.03 -15.44
N LYS A 117 -9.25 -8.16 -15.89
CA LYS A 117 -8.07 -7.81 -15.09
C LYS A 117 -6.95 -7.29 -15.96
N THR A 118 -6.09 -6.49 -15.32
CA THR A 118 -4.86 -6.00 -15.92
C THR A 118 -3.80 -5.99 -14.85
N LEU A 119 -2.65 -6.57 -15.17
CA LEU A 119 -1.48 -6.61 -14.30
C LEU A 119 -0.32 -5.99 -15.08
N ILE A 120 0.35 -5.03 -14.44
CA ILE A 120 1.61 -4.52 -14.97
C ILE A 120 2.69 -5.46 -14.47
N LEU A 121 3.56 -5.89 -15.38
CA LEU A 121 4.70 -6.76 -15.11
C LEU A 121 5.97 -5.93 -15.38
N PRO A 122 6.46 -5.14 -14.40
CA PRO A 122 7.60 -4.25 -14.61
C PRO A 122 8.85 -5.00 -15.06
N GLN A 123 9.10 -6.20 -14.52
CA GLN A 123 10.27 -7.02 -14.86
C GLN A 123 10.30 -7.42 -16.35
N ARG A 124 9.12 -7.54 -16.98
CA ARG A 124 8.97 -7.80 -18.42
C ARG A 124 8.68 -6.56 -19.27
N LYS A 125 8.58 -5.40 -18.63
CA LYS A 125 8.09 -4.16 -19.26
C LYS A 125 6.78 -4.35 -20.03
N ALA A 126 5.88 -5.16 -19.46
CA ALA A 126 4.67 -5.61 -20.15
C ALA A 126 3.40 -5.40 -19.33
N ILE A 127 2.25 -5.46 -20.00
CA ILE A 127 0.91 -5.40 -19.43
C ILE A 127 0.21 -6.71 -19.80
N LEU A 128 -0.10 -7.52 -18.79
CA LEU A 128 -0.90 -8.73 -18.93
C LEU A 128 -2.38 -8.37 -18.79
N VAL A 129 -3.19 -8.78 -19.76
CA VAL A 129 -4.62 -8.46 -19.85
C VAL A 129 -5.43 -9.74 -19.92
N ASP A 130 -6.38 -9.86 -19.00
CA ASP A 130 -7.49 -10.83 -19.07
C ASP A 130 -8.73 -10.07 -19.54
N GLY A 131 -9.32 -10.48 -20.66
CA GLY A 131 -10.54 -9.84 -21.11
C GLY A 131 -11.29 -10.61 -22.19
N VAL A 132 -12.48 -10.10 -22.51
CA VAL A 132 -13.32 -10.60 -23.59
C VAL A 132 -13.11 -9.75 -24.83
N LYS A 133 -12.67 -10.39 -25.91
CA LYS A 133 -12.50 -9.80 -27.24
C LYS A 133 -13.12 -10.77 -28.25
N ASP A 134 -13.95 -10.24 -29.15
CA ASP A 134 -14.71 -11.04 -30.13
C ASP A 134 -15.53 -12.23 -29.60
N LYS A 135 -16.06 -12.10 -28.36
CA LYS A 135 -16.82 -13.13 -27.62
C LYS A 135 -15.97 -14.30 -27.12
N GLU A 136 -14.66 -14.24 -27.30
CA GLU A 136 -13.71 -15.17 -26.71
C GLU A 136 -13.06 -14.51 -25.48
N LEU A 137 -12.72 -15.35 -24.51
CA LEU A 137 -11.91 -14.94 -23.38
C LEU A 137 -10.45 -15.10 -23.80
N LEU A 138 -9.66 -14.05 -23.66
CA LEU A 138 -8.27 -14.00 -24.10
C LEU A 138 -7.37 -13.59 -22.95
N ILE A 139 -6.17 -14.14 -22.98
CA ILE A 139 -5.02 -13.63 -22.25
C ILE A 139 -4.09 -13.01 -23.27
N SER A 140 -3.78 -11.73 -23.09
CA SER A 140 -2.90 -11.00 -24.01
C SER A 140 -1.80 -10.30 -23.22
N LEU A 141 -0.60 -10.31 -23.76
CA LEU A 141 0.54 -9.57 -23.23
C LEU A 141 0.92 -8.45 -24.19
N PHE A 142 0.96 -7.22 -23.69
CA PHE A 142 1.37 -6.04 -24.45
C PHE A 142 2.68 -5.50 -23.92
N SER A 143 3.58 -5.07 -24.79
CA SER A 143 4.72 -4.24 -24.38
C SER A 143 4.19 -2.87 -23.98
N TYR A 144 4.48 -2.40 -22.77
CA TYR A 144 4.15 -1.02 -22.45
C TYR A 144 5.21 -0.04 -22.99
N GLU A 145 6.38 -0.50 -23.44
CA GLU A 145 7.36 0.36 -24.11
C GLU A 145 6.90 0.73 -25.53
N SER A 146 6.52 -0.25 -26.35
CA SER A 146 6.05 0.01 -27.72
C SER A 146 4.55 0.26 -27.79
N GLY A 147 3.76 -0.33 -26.89
CA GLY A 147 2.29 -0.40 -26.97
C GLY A 147 1.80 -1.56 -27.84
N GLU A 148 2.70 -2.39 -28.36
CA GLU A 148 2.37 -3.47 -29.28
C GLU A 148 1.98 -4.75 -28.54
N LEU A 149 1.11 -5.54 -29.16
CA LEU A 149 0.80 -6.89 -28.74
C LEU A 149 2.04 -7.79 -28.91
N LEU A 150 2.47 -8.43 -27.83
CA LEU A 150 3.56 -9.41 -27.85
C LEU A 150 3.02 -10.80 -28.20
N TRP A 151 1.96 -11.23 -27.52
CA TRP A 151 1.26 -12.47 -27.79
C TRP A 151 -0.16 -12.45 -27.23
N GLU A 152 -1.03 -13.32 -27.77
CA GLU A 152 -2.42 -13.48 -27.39
C GLU A 152 -2.79 -14.96 -27.43
N VAL A 153 -3.45 -15.43 -26.37
CA VAL A 153 -3.84 -16.83 -26.19
C VAL A 153 -5.34 -16.90 -25.95
N LYS A 154 -5.99 -17.82 -26.66
CA LYS A 154 -7.41 -18.12 -26.48
C LYS A 154 -7.60 -18.95 -25.21
N ALA A 155 -8.01 -18.26 -24.15
CA ALA A 155 -8.29 -18.87 -22.87
C ALA A 155 -9.29 -20.03 -23.00
N SER A 156 -10.34 -19.88 -23.82
CA SER A 156 -11.39 -20.89 -24.03
C SER A 156 -10.91 -22.23 -24.61
N GLU A 157 -9.73 -22.28 -25.23
CA GLU A 157 -9.21 -23.51 -25.84
C GLU A 157 -8.50 -24.41 -24.84
N THR A 158 -8.20 -23.89 -23.65
CA THR A 158 -7.47 -24.59 -22.58
C THR A 158 -8.44 -25.29 -21.62
N GLY A 159 -7.99 -26.36 -20.94
CA GLY A 159 -8.80 -27.07 -19.94
C GLY A 159 -9.25 -26.13 -18.81
N PHE A 160 -8.33 -25.26 -18.40
CA PHE A 160 -8.47 -24.21 -17.42
C PHE A 160 -9.77 -23.40 -17.52
N PHE A 161 -10.15 -22.90 -18.71
CA PHE A 161 -11.31 -22.00 -18.82
C PHE A 161 -12.63 -22.70 -19.11
N LYS A 162 -12.62 -23.97 -19.55
CA LYS A 162 -13.83 -24.77 -19.77
C LYS A 162 -14.58 -25.07 -18.47
N ASN A 163 -13.85 -25.14 -17.35
CA ASN A 163 -14.38 -25.49 -16.03
C ASN A 163 -14.82 -24.27 -15.17
N LEU A 164 -14.64 -23.03 -15.65
CA LEU A 164 -14.92 -21.81 -14.87
C LEU A 164 -16.42 -21.43 -14.74
N LYS A 165 -17.34 -22.39 -14.95
CA LYS A 165 -18.78 -22.14 -14.78
C LYS A 165 -19.10 -21.91 -13.30
N GLY A 166 -19.07 -20.65 -12.86
CA GLY A 166 -19.78 -20.19 -11.66
C GLY A 166 -18.96 -20.02 -10.38
N ALA A 167 -17.66 -20.25 -10.37
CA ALA A 167 -16.81 -19.93 -9.22
C ALA A 167 -16.16 -18.55 -9.41
N PHE A 168 -16.78 -17.51 -8.84
CA PHE A 168 -16.33 -16.11 -8.93
C PHE A 168 -15.54 -15.65 -7.68
N PHE A 169 -15.13 -16.57 -6.80
CA PHE A 169 -14.72 -16.25 -5.43
C PHE A 169 -13.35 -16.81 -4.98
N ASP A 170 -12.53 -17.37 -5.86
CA ASP A 170 -11.19 -17.82 -5.46
C ASP A 170 -10.13 -16.73 -5.68
N ASP A 171 -9.12 -16.72 -4.82
CA ASP A 171 -7.96 -15.85 -4.91
C ASP A 171 -7.18 -16.12 -6.20
N GLU A 172 -6.70 -15.05 -6.82
CA GLU A 172 -5.94 -15.10 -8.06
C GLU A 172 -4.53 -14.59 -7.79
N GLU A 173 -3.55 -15.42 -8.13
CA GLU A 173 -2.14 -15.16 -7.86
C GLU A 173 -1.36 -15.23 -9.17
N VAL A 174 -0.49 -14.24 -9.39
CA VAL A 174 0.38 -14.18 -10.56
C VAL A 174 1.79 -13.89 -10.11
N MET A 175 2.74 -14.72 -10.54
CA MET A 175 4.16 -14.58 -10.23
C MET A 175 5.02 -14.90 -11.45
N LEU A 176 6.26 -14.43 -11.44
CA LEU A 176 7.23 -14.68 -12.50
C LEU A 176 8.35 -15.56 -11.96
N ASP A 177 8.78 -16.54 -12.74
CA ASP A 177 10.03 -17.27 -12.46
C ASP A 177 11.27 -16.47 -12.92
N ALA A 178 12.45 -17.01 -12.64
CA ALA A 178 13.73 -16.41 -13.05
C ALA A 178 13.84 -16.20 -14.58
N ASP A 179 13.23 -17.09 -15.37
CA ASP A 179 13.15 -17.03 -16.84
C ASP A 179 12.03 -16.10 -17.33
N GLN A 180 11.35 -15.42 -16.41
CA GLN A 180 10.23 -14.51 -16.66
C GLN A 180 8.98 -15.20 -17.25
N ASN A 181 8.81 -16.51 -17.07
CA ASN A 181 7.56 -17.20 -17.36
C ASN A 181 6.49 -16.81 -16.35
N ILE A 182 5.24 -16.83 -16.78
CA ILE A 182 4.10 -16.39 -15.98
C ILE A 182 3.46 -17.60 -15.33
N TYR A 183 3.50 -17.65 -14.01
CA TYR A 183 2.68 -18.57 -13.24
C TYR A 183 1.40 -17.87 -12.85
N TRP A 184 0.27 -18.48 -13.18
CA TRP A 184 -1.05 -17.92 -12.93
C TRP A 184 -1.94 -18.96 -12.27
N LEU A 185 -2.21 -18.74 -10.99
CA LEU A 185 -3.20 -19.50 -10.23
C LEU A 185 -4.53 -18.75 -10.26
N LYS A 186 -5.59 -19.41 -10.74
CA LYS A 186 -6.95 -18.89 -10.72
C LYS A 186 -7.92 -20.05 -10.56
N ASN A 187 -8.88 -19.91 -9.64
CA ASN A 187 -9.93 -20.92 -9.42
C ASN A 187 -9.40 -22.33 -9.18
N LYS A 188 -8.26 -22.43 -8.49
CA LYS A 188 -7.55 -23.69 -8.20
C LYS A 188 -6.93 -24.42 -9.39
N HIS A 189 -6.79 -23.73 -10.50
CA HIS A 189 -6.02 -24.18 -11.64
C HIS A 189 -4.77 -23.30 -11.75
N LEU A 190 -3.62 -23.95 -11.85
CA LEU A 190 -2.33 -23.31 -12.03
C LEU A 190 -1.88 -23.50 -13.47
N LEU A 191 -1.48 -22.40 -14.12
CA LEU A 191 -0.80 -22.41 -15.41
C LEU A 191 0.64 -21.94 -15.25
N LYS A 192 1.53 -22.54 -16.04
CA LYS A 192 2.79 -21.90 -16.45
C LYS A 192 2.65 -21.51 -17.91
N ILE A 193 2.83 -20.23 -18.19
CA ILE A 193 2.77 -19.64 -19.53
C ILE A 193 4.17 -19.16 -19.87
N ASP A 194 4.70 -19.58 -21.02
CA ASP A 194 5.93 -19.05 -21.57
C ASP A 194 5.81 -17.53 -21.72
N GLY A 195 6.71 -16.80 -21.08
CA GLY A 195 6.59 -15.35 -21.05
C GLY A 195 6.85 -14.68 -22.41
N GLY A 196 7.55 -15.35 -23.32
CA GLY A 196 7.92 -14.85 -24.64
C GLY A 196 6.88 -15.14 -25.73
N SER A 197 6.27 -16.33 -25.71
CA SER A 197 5.36 -16.81 -26.76
C SER A 197 3.89 -16.87 -26.34
N GLY A 198 3.60 -16.91 -25.03
CA GLY A 198 2.26 -17.21 -24.52
C GLY A 198 1.92 -18.70 -24.54
N GLU A 199 2.83 -19.58 -24.94
CA GLU A 199 2.59 -21.02 -24.92
C GLU A 199 2.34 -21.53 -23.49
N ILE A 200 1.36 -22.42 -23.33
CA ILE A 200 1.09 -23.03 -22.03
C ILE A 200 2.05 -24.21 -21.86
N LEU A 201 3.03 -24.03 -20.98
CA LEU A 201 4.09 -25.01 -20.70
C LEU A 201 3.65 -26.05 -19.67
N PHE A 202 2.74 -25.69 -18.77
CA PHE A 202 2.29 -26.56 -17.68
C PHE A 202 0.89 -26.18 -17.21
N GLU A 203 0.10 -27.18 -16.83
CA GLU A 203 -1.22 -27.00 -16.22
C GLU A 203 -1.41 -28.01 -15.07
N GLN A 204 -1.93 -27.54 -13.94
CA GLN A 204 -2.28 -28.39 -12.80
C GLN A 204 -3.59 -27.94 -12.14
N GLU A 205 -4.49 -28.89 -11.89
CA GLU A 205 -5.73 -28.65 -11.16
C GLU A 205 -5.57 -28.90 -9.65
N LYS A 206 -6.58 -28.47 -8.86
CA LYS A 206 -6.68 -28.68 -7.40
C LYS A 206 -5.54 -28.00 -6.60
N VAL A 207 -4.98 -26.93 -7.15
CA VAL A 207 -3.98 -26.10 -6.48
C VAL A 207 -4.70 -25.08 -5.59
N THR A 208 -4.38 -25.00 -4.32
CA THR A 208 -5.06 -24.06 -3.39
C THR A 208 -4.35 -22.71 -3.29
N SER A 209 -3.02 -22.71 -3.42
CA SER A 209 -2.16 -21.54 -3.39
C SER A 209 -0.85 -21.87 -4.11
N ILE A 210 -0.04 -20.86 -4.43
CA ILE A 210 1.35 -21.05 -4.84
C ILE A 210 2.28 -20.15 -4.01
N ALA A 211 3.58 -20.44 -4.05
CA ALA A 211 4.63 -19.55 -3.56
C ALA A 211 5.92 -19.85 -4.35
N MET A 212 6.86 -18.92 -4.42
CA MET A 212 8.17 -19.14 -5.03
C MET A 212 9.28 -18.80 -4.06
N ASN A 213 10.41 -19.50 -4.16
CA ASN A 213 11.59 -19.14 -3.39
C ASN A 213 12.18 -17.78 -3.82
N ALA A 214 13.08 -17.21 -3.01
CA ALA A 214 13.67 -15.90 -3.29
C ALA A 214 14.39 -15.80 -4.65
N SER A 215 15.00 -16.90 -5.12
CA SER A 215 15.67 -16.99 -6.43
C SER A 215 14.72 -17.23 -7.60
N GLN A 216 13.43 -17.47 -7.34
CA GLN A 216 12.39 -17.74 -8.34
C GLN A 216 12.65 -18.96 -9.22
N ASP A 217 13.45 -19.92 -8.75
CA ASP A 217 13.79 -21.17 -9.45
C ASP A 217 13.08 -22.40 -8.83
N VAL A 218 12.43 -22.24 -7.68
CA VAL A 218 11.60 -23.27 -7.04
C VAL A 218 10.19 -22.74 -6.77
N LEU A 219 9.20 -23.44 -7.30
CA LEU A 219 7.77 -23.21 -7.07
C LEU A 219 7.24 -24.18 -6.02
N PHE A 220 6.61 -23.65 -4.98
CA PHE A 220 5.81 -24.40 -4.02
C PHE A 220 4.35 -24.42 -4.46
N VAL A 221 3.82 -25.62 -4.70
CA VAL A 221 2.43 -25.84 -5.08
C VAL A 221 1.70 -26.46 -3.90
N PHE A 222 0.66 -25.77 -3.44
CA PHE A 222 -0.17 -26.20 -2.31
C PHE A 222 -1.45 -26.87 -2.83
N SER A 223 -1.85 -27.99 -2.24
CA SER A 223 -3.06 -28.71 -2.64
C SER A 223 -3.74 -29.39 -1.45
N ASN A 224 -5.07 -29.47 -1.47
CA ASN A 224 -5.82 -30.20 -0.45
C ASN A 224 -5.77 -31.71 -0.71
N SER A 225 -5.48 -32.52 0.31
CA SER A 225 -5.62 -33.97 0.20
C SER A 225 -7.11 -34.36 0.28
N LEU A 226 -7.79 -34.45 -0.87
CA LEU A 226 -9.24 -34.66 -0.97
C LEU A 226 -9.75 -36.06 -0.55
N GLU A 227 -8.92 -36.93 0.03
CA GLU A 227 -9.27 -38.35 0.24
C GLU A 227 -9.67 -38.73 1.68
N VAL A 228 -9.61 -37.83 2.67
CA VAL A 228 -9.93 -38.21 4.06
C VAL A 228 -11.24 -37.56 4.54
N LYS A 229 -12.27 -38.40 4.73
CA LYS A 229 -13.58 -38.08 5.35
C LYS A 229 -13.51 -37.63 6.84
N LYS A 230 -12.37 -37.12 7.32
CA LYS A 230 -12.20 -36.71 8.73
C LYS A 230 -12.00 -35.20 8.83
N LEU A 231 -12.43 -34.66 9.96
CA LEU A 231 -12.33 -33.28 10.43
C LEU A 231 -10.89 -32.73 10.54
N ASP A 232 -9.88 -33.47 10.07
CA ASP A 232 -8.47 -33.11 10.06
C ASP A 232 -8.06 -32.70 8.64
N GLU A 233 -8.31 -31.43 8.30
CA GLU A 233 -7.85 -30.81 7.05
C GLU A 233 -6.32 -30.95 6.94
N GLU A 234 -5.82 -31.61 5.90
CA GLU A 234 -4.39 -31.77 5.62
C GLU A 234 -4.08 -31.22 4.21
N ASN A 235 -3.00 -30.46 4.09
CA ASN A 235 -2.52 -29.89 2.84
C ASN A 235 -1.22 -30.56 2.44
N SER A 236 -1.08 -30.88 1.16
CA SER A 236 0.14 -31.40 0.56
C SER A 236 0.88 -30.27 -0.14
N ILE A 237 2.19 -30.21 0.07
CA ILE A 237 3.09 -29.24 -0.53
C ILE A 237 4.07 -29.97 -1.43
N THR A 238 4.12 -29.57 -2.70
CA THR A 238 5.13 -30.05 -3.65
C THR A 238 6.04 -28.89 -4.02
N ALA A 239 7.35 -29.12 -4.02
CA ALA A 239 8.33 -28.18 -4.55
C ALA A 239 8.74 -28.64 -5.96
N LEU A 240 8.63 -27.75 -6.94
CA LEU A 240 8.92 -28.00 -8.35
C LEU A 240 10.04 -27.07 -8.82
N ASN A 241 10.99 -27.59 -9.59
CA ASN A 241 11.96 -26.76 -10.30
C ASN A 241 11.23 -25.96 -11.38
N CYS A 242 11.39 -24.64 -11.42
CA CYS A 242 10.65 -23.81 -12.36
C CYS A 242 11.01 -24.14 -13.82
N SER A 243 12.27 -24.43 -14.14
CA SER A 243 12.70 -24.67 -15.51
C SER A 243 12.25 -26.04 -16.04
N THR A 244 12.39 -27.11 -15.25
CA THR A 244 12.07 -28.48 -15.71
C THR A 244 10.68 -28.98 -15.29
N MET A 245 10.06 -28.34 -14.30
CA MET A 245 8.85 -28.79 -13.60
C MET A 245 9.01 -30.12 -12.85
N ASP A 246 10.24 -30.61 -12.67
CA ASP A 246 10.51 -31.81 -11.86
C ASP A 246 10.40 -31.50 -10.36
N SER A 247 10.03 -32.51 -9.58
CA SER A 247 9.97 -32.40 -8.13
C SER A 247 11.37 -32.23 -7.52
N VAL A 248 11.53 -31.19 -6.70
CA VAL A 248 12.75 -30.93 -5.90
C VAL A 248 12.83 -31.91 -4.73
N TRP A 249 11.68 -32.24 -4.13
CA TRP A 249 11.60 -33.18 -3.02
C TRP A 249 11.26 -34.59 -3.49
N GLN A 250 11.71 -35.61 -2.76
CA GLN A 250 11.39 -37.00 -3.08
C GLN A 250 9.90 -37.31 -2.92
N LYS A 251 9.23 -36.66 -1.98
CA LYS A 251 7.81 -36.82 -1.68
C LYS A 251 7.20 -35.47 -1.29
N PRO A 252 5.90 -35.25 -1.55
CA PRO A 252 5.21 -34.08 -1.04
C PRO A 252 5.25 -34.03 0.49
N VAL A 253 5.30 -32.82 1.04
CA VAL A 253 5.30 -32.55 2.48
C VAL A 253 3.87 -32.28 2.92
N ASN A 254 3.36 -33.10 3.83
CA ASN A 254 2.03 -32.88 4.38
C ASN A 254 2.06 -31.98 5.62
N ILE A 255 1.12 -31.04 5.65
CA ILE A 255 0.94 -30.05 6.70
C ILE A 255 -0.50 -30.07 7.22
N TRP A 256 -0.64 -29.96 8.54
CA TRP A 256 -1.93 -29.94 9.22
C TRP A 256 -2.58 -28.55 9.16
N GLY A 257 -3.82 -28.50 8.67
CA GLY A 257 -4.65 -27.31 8.50
C GLY A 257 -4.60 -26.69 7.10
N ASN A 258 -5.63 -25.92 6.76
CA ASN A 258 -5.68 -25.09 5.56
C ASN A 258 -4.63 -23.99 5.63
N ILE A 259 -3.85 -23.82 4.57
CA ILE A 259 -2.81 -22.80 4.48
C ILE A 259 -3.46 -21.42 4.36
N SER A 260 -2.98 -20.47 5.15
CA SER A 260 -3.48 -19.10 5.17
C SER A 260 -2.43 -18.07 4.77
N ASP A 261 -1.14 -18.37 4.96
CA ASP A 261 -0.04 -17.49 4.58
C ASP A 261 1.28 -18.28 4.51
N THR A 262 2.27 -17.74 3.79
CA THR A 262 3.62 -18.32 3.69
C THR A 262 4.68 -17.25 3.75
N ALA A 263 5.86 -17.59 4.28
CA ALA A 263 7.01 -16.71 4.34
C ALA A 263 8.30 -17.48 4.06
N GLN A 264 9.39 -16.78 3.77
CA GLN A 264 10.72 -17.40 3.72
C GLN A 264 11.65 -16.81 4.77
N ASP A 265 12.50 -17.67 5.31
CA ASP A 265 13.42 -17.31 6.38
C ASP A 265 14.70 -18.14 6.25
N HIS A 266 15.78 -17.54 5.72
CA HIS A 266 17.11 -18.15 5.57
C HIS A 266 17.09 -19.57 4.97
N GLY A 267 16.53 -19.72 3.76
CA GLY A 267 16.45 -21.02 3.05
C GLY A 267 15.37 -21.96 3.57
N LYS A 268 14.46 -21.46 4.42
CA LYS A 268 13.32 -22.23 4.93
C LYS A 268 12.02 -21.60 4.47
N LEU A 269 11.03 -22.45 4.20
CA LEU A 269 9.64 -22.07 3.95
C LEU A 269 8.87 -22.16 5.28
N VAL A 270 8.31 -21.03 5.71
CA VAL A 270 7.38 -20.97 6.84
C VAL A 270 5.97 -21.07 6.30
N VAL A 271 5.24 -22.10 6.73
CA VAL A 271 3.86 -22.37 6.28
C VAL A 271 2.92 -22.13 7.46
N ILE A 272 2.00 -21.19 7.32
CA ILE A 272 1.04 -20.80 8.35
C ILE A 272 -0.32 -21.35 7.96
N THR A 273 -0.99 -22.01 8.90
CA THR A 273 -2.27 -22.69 8.68
C THR A 273 -3.33 -22.31 9.70
N SER A 274 -4.58 -22.71 9.41
CA SER A 274 -5.72 -22.60 10.31
C SER A 274 -5.53 -23.33 11.66
N LYS A 275 -4.51 -24.20 11.78
CA LYS A 275 -4.23 -24.99 12.98
C LYS A 275 -2.91 -24.64 13.66
N GLY A 276 -1.99 -23.96 12.97
CA GLY A 276 -0.69 -23.57 13.52
C GLY A 276 0.29 -23.14 12.44
N PHE A 277 1.56 -23.49 12.61
CA PHE A 277 2.57 -23.24 11.57
C PHE A 277 3.66 -24.33 11.58
N ASN A 278 4.37 -24.44 10.46
CA ASN A 278 5.51 -25.33 10.27
C ASN A 278 6.63 -24.60 9.53
N ILE A 279 7.83 -25.14 9.65
CA ILE A 279 9.03 -24.63 8.98
C ILE A 279 9.63 -25.79 8.22
N ILE A 280 9.86 -25.61 6.93
CA ILE A 280 10.31 -26.63 6.00
C ILE A 280 11.64 -26.17 5.41
N ASP A 281 12.65 -27.02 5.47
CA ASP A 281 13.92 -26.78 4.77
C ASP A 281 13.68 -26.88 3.25
N ILE A 282 13.95 -25.80 2.51
CA ILE A 282 13.63 -25.74 1.07
C ILE A 282 14.41 -26.79 0.26
N PRO A 283 15.73 -27.00 0.48
CA PRO A 283 16.47 -28.01 -0.28
C PRO A 283 15.97 -29.44 -0.05
N THR A 284 15.61 -29.80 1.18
CA THR A 284 15.34 -31.21 1.54
C THR A 284 13.86 -31.56 1.72
N GLY A 285 12.98 -30.58 1.94
CA GLY A 285 11.59 -30.81 2.30
C GLY A 285 11.39 -31.26 3.75
N ASN A 286 12.45 -31.25 4.56
CA ASN A 286 12.36 -31.70 5.95
C ASN A 286 11.68 -30.64 6.83
N LYS A 287 10.66 -31.07 7.59
CA LYS A 287 10.01 -30.21 8.57
C LYS A 287 10.91 -30.06 9.81
N LYS A 288 10.96 -28.85 10.38
CA LYS A 288 11.63 -28.55 11.65
C LYS A 288 11.02 -29.34 12.82
N TRP A 289 9.72 -29.63 12.75
CA TRP A 289 9.01 -30.49 13.69
C TRP A 289 7.89 -31.24 12.96
N GLU A 290 7.50 -32.41 13.47
CA GLU A 290 6.39 -33.17 12.88
C GLU A 290 5.03 -32.51 13.11
N ARG A 291 4.81 -32.00 14.33
CA ARG A 291 3.56 -31.35 14.73
C ARG A 291 3.78 -30.33 15.85
N SER A 292 3.42 -29.08 15.57
CA SER A 292 3.33 -28.02 16.58
C SER A 292 2.09 -28.19 17.45
N ASP A 293 2.07 -27.55 18.62
CA ASP A 293 0.84 -27.41 19.40
C ASP A 293 -0.22 -26.66 18.60
N ALA A 294 -1.49 -26.98 18.83
CA ALA A 294 -2.60 -26.29 18.17
C ALA A 294 -2.58 -24.79 18.50
N LEU A 295 -2.51 -23.99 17.44
CA LEU A 295 -2.48 -22.53 17.43
C LEU A 295 -3.45 -22.02 16.35
N PRO A 296 -4.78 -22.23 16.51
CA PRO A 296 -5.74 -21.64 15.58
C PRO A 296 -5.74 -20.11 15.68
N LEU A 297 -6.11 -19.45 14.57
CA LEU A 297 -6.28 -17.99 14.47
C LEU A 297 -4.98 -17.22 14.76
N ILE A 298 -3.88 -17.63 14.13
CA ILE A 298 -2.62 -16.89 14.16
C ILE A 298 -2.81 -15.55 13.45
N LYS A 299 -2.43 -14.47 14.12
CA LYS A 299 -2.42 -13.12 13.56
C LYS A 299 -1.02 -12.59 13.29
N LYS A 300 -0.04 -13.03 14.09
CA LYS A 300 1.36 -12.60 13.97
C LYS A 300 2.29 -13.67 14.53
N ILE A 301 3.44 -13.87 13.89
CA ILE A 301 4.55 -14.70 14.33
C ILE A 301 5.81 -13.83 14.27
N VAL A 302 6.45 -13.63 15.42
CA VAL A 302 7.72 -12.92 15.53
C VAL A 302 8.81 -13.95 15.87
N PRO A 303 9.79 -14.20 14.97
CA PRO A 303 10.91 -15.08 15.26
C PRO A 303 11.81 -14.48 16.35
N LEU A 304 12.36 -15.36 17.19
CA LEU A 304 13.35 -15.02 18.22
C LEU A 304 14.63 -15.83 17.99
N ASP A 305 15.72 -15.46 18.66
CA ASP A 305 16.94 -16.28 18.73
C ASP A 305 16.64 -17.72 19.18
N GLN A 306 15.66 -17.88 20.08
CA GLN A 306 15.20 -19.16 20.59
C GLN A 306 13.67 -19.24 20.62
N GLY A 307 13.10 -19.73 19.53
CA GLY A 307 11.66 -19.96 19.36
C GLY A 307 10.94 -18.78 18.69
N TYR A 308 9.68 -18.57 19.06
CA TYR A 308 8.76 -17.63 18.41
C TYR A 308 7.82 -17.01 19.43
N LEU A 309 7.48 -15.73 19.26
CA LEU A 309 6.28 -15.14 19.85
C LEU A 309 5.14 -15.24 18.82
N VAL A 310 3.99 -15.75 19.25
CA VAL A 310 2.83 -15.94 18.39
C VAL A 310 1.63 -15.23 18.99
N VAL A 311 1.03 -14.33 18.21
CA VAL A 311 -0.27 -13.76 18.52
C VAL A 311 -1.32 -14.73 18.03
N GLN A 312 -2.00 -15.36 18.98
CA GLN A 312 -3.06 -16.33 18.78
C GLN A 312 -4.36 -15.75 19.33
N ASP A 313 -5.33 -15.47 18.44
CA ASP A 313 -6.63 -14.90 18.83
C ASP A 313 -6.48 -13.55 19.57
N ASN A 314 -6.73 -13.51 20.88
CA ASN A 314 -6.54 -12.36 21.77
C ASN A 314 -5.35 -12.52 22.73
N PHE A 315 -4.53 -13.54 22.53
CA PHE A 315 -3.41 -13.89 23.40
C PHE A 315 -2.06 -13.84 22.68
N LEU A 316 -1.02 -13.51 23.44
CA LEU A 316 0.37 -13.75 23.09
C LEU A 316 0.83 -15.05 23.75
N VAL A 317 1.51 -15.89 22.98
CA VAL A 317 2.13 -17.13 23.46
C VAL A 317 3.56 -17.24 22.96
N ARG A 318 4.43 -17.92 23.73
CA ARG A 318 5.76 -18.29 23.27
C ARG A 318 5.79 -19.75 22.83
N ILE A 319 6.37 -20.00 21.66
CA ILE A 319 6.59 -21.33 21.08
C ILE A 319 8.09 -21.59 21.04
N ASN A 320 8.53 -22.73 21.55
CA ASN A 320 9.94 -23.11 21.53
C ASN A 320 10.36 -23.68 20.16
N GLU A 321 11.63 -24.02 20.01
CA GLU A 321 12.20 -24.54 18.76
C GLU A 321 11.64 -25.91 18.32
N ARG A 322 10.94 -26.61 19.23
CA ARG A 322 10.29 -27.90 18.99
C ARG A 322 8.80 -27.76 18.65
N GLY A 323 8.31 -26.53 18.45
CA GLY A 323 6.90 -26.25 18.14
C GLY A 323 5.95 -26.38 19.33
N LYS A 324 6.46 -26.35 20.58
CA LYS A 324 5.66 -26.49 21.80
C LYS A 324 5.53 -25.17 22.55
N LYS A 325 4.39 -24.96 23.22
CA LYS A 325 4.18 -23.80 24.11
C LYS A 325 5.22 -23.80 25.23
N ALA A 326 5.91 -22.68 25.37
CA ALA A 326 6.99 -22.50 26.34
C ALA A 326 6.55 -21.77 27.62
N TRP A 327 5.50 -20.95 27.55
CA TRP A 327 4.92 -20.31 28.72
C TRP A 327 3.82 -21.18 29.33
N GLU A 328 3.74 -21.18 30.67
CA GLU A 328 2.67 -21.86 31.41
C GLU A 328 1.30 -21.21 31.18
N LYS A 329 1.26 -19.86 31.12
CA LYS A 329 0.05 -19.07 30.92
C LYS A 329 0.21 -18.18 29.68
N LYS A 330 -0.86 -18.13 28.87
CA LYS A 330 -0.93 -17.19 27.74
C LYS A 330 -1.14 -15.77 28.27
N VAL A 331 -0.62 -14.76 27.58
CA VAL A 331 -0.79 -13.36 27.96
C VAL A 331 -1.94 -12.76 27.17
N LYS A 332 -2.99 -12.26 27.84
CA LYS A 332 -4.09 -11.57 27.14
C LYS A 332 -3.63 -10.18 26.68
N ILE A 333 -3.66 -9.94 25.37
CA ILE A 333 -3.16 -8.72 24.75
C ILE A 333 -4.24 -7.88 24.05
N THR A 334 -5.43 -8.43 23.76
CA THR A 334 -6.58 -7.65 23.24
C THR A 334 -7.87 -7.93 24.02
N PHE A 335 -8.88 -7.07 23.88
CA PHE A 335 -10.22 -7.34 24.45
C PHE A 335 -11.09 -8.18 23.53
N SER A 336 -10.89 -8.11 22.21
CA SER A 336 -11.60 -8.88 21.20
C SER A 336 -10.67 -9.62 20.24
N ALA A 337 -11.12 -10.79 19.78
CA ALA A 337 -10.54 -11.59 18.71
C ALA A 337 -10.45 -10.83 17.38
N LEU A 338 -11.30 -9.81 17.18
CA LEU A 338 -11.37 -9.05 15.93
C LEU A 338 -10.42 -7.85 15.90
N GLU A 339 -9.76 -7.54 17.02
CA GLU A 339 -8.81 -6.42 17.07
C GLU A 339 -7.56 -6.72 16.23
N ASN A 340 -7.29 -5.80 15.30
CA ASN A 340 -6.14 -5.75 14.41
C ASN A 340 -5.92 -4.28 13.98
N PRO A 341 -4.70 -3.89 13.58
CA PRO A 341 -3.44 -4.65 13.65
C PRO A 341 -2.91 -4.80 15.10
N ILE A 342 -2.03 -5.79 15.34
CA ILE A 342 -1.40 -6.03 16.65
C ILE A 342 0.11 -5.99 16.49
N TYR A 343 0.76 -5.04 17.15
CA TYR A 343 2.21 -4.86 17.07
C TYR A 343 2.90 -5.56 18.21
N ILE A 344 4.00 -6.23 17.90
CA ILE A 344 4.90 -6.93 18.82
C ILE A 344 6.29 -6.43 18.47
N LEU A 345 6.93 -5.76 19.42
CA LEU A 345 8.22 -5.09 19.27
C LEU A 345 9.16 -5.68 20.31
N GLU A 346 10.01 -6.59 19.87
CA GLU A 346 10.92 -7.35 20.71
C GLU A 346 12.28 -6.68 20.91
N ASN A 347 12.85 -6.90 22.09
CA ASN A 347 14.27 -6.76 22.37
C ASN A 347 14.79 -8.09 22.97
N LYS A 348 16.04 -8.13 23.43
CA LYS A 348 16.67 -9.38 23.89
C LYS A 348 15.91 -10.09 25.02
N GLU A 349 15.24 -9.35 25.90
CA GLU A 349 14.66 -9.92 27.13
C GLU A 349 13.14 -9.72 27.24
N SER A 350 12.59 -8.75 26.51
CA SER A 350 11.21 -8.32 26.63
C SER A 350 10.59 -8.01 25.28
N ALA A 351 9.25 -8.04 25.23
CA ALA A 351 8.50 -7.65 24.05
C ALA A 351 7.39 -6.67 24.46
N LEU A 352 7.38 -5.50 23.82
CA LEU A 352 6.29 -4.55 23.91
C LEU A 352 5.19 -4.99 22.94
N TYR A 353 3.98 -5.20 23.45
CA TYR A 353 2.81 -5.37 22.60
C TYR A 353 1.97 -4.09 22.61
N ILE A 354 1.48 -3.70 21.43
CA ILE A 354 0.57 -2.57 21.25
C ILE A 354 -0.59 -3.04 20.38
N SER A 355 -1.80 -2.89 20.91
CA SER A 355 -3.06 -3.18 20.20
C SER A 355 -3.97 -1.95 20.22
N PRO A 356 -5.04 -1.91 19.41
CA PRO A 356 -5.99 -0.81 19.46
C PRO A 356 -6.62 -0.59 20.84
N SER A 357 -6.70 -1.62 21.68
CA SER A 357 -7.31 -1.51 23.01
C SER A 357 -6.32 -1.21 24.13
N GLN A 358 -5.09 -1.74 24.06
CA GLN A 358 -4.16 -1.69 25.17
C GLN A 358 -2.72 -2.03 24.77
N ALA A 359 -1.77 -1.68 25.65
CA ALA A 359 -0.37 -2.03 25.52
C ALA A 359 0.24 -2.49 26.86
N ASN A 360 1.28 -3.32 26.80
CA ASN A 360 2.16 -3.67 27.93
C ASN A 360 3.47 -4.25 27.43
N VAL A 361 4.48 -4.31 28.29
CA VAL A 361 5.73 -5.04 28.08
C VAL A 361 5.64 -6.40 28.75
N VAL A 362 6.11 -7.44 28.07
CA VAL A 362 6.17 -8.81 28.62
C VAL A 362 7.61 -9.30 28.63
N ASN A 363 8.02 -10.00 29.67
CA ASN A 363 9.29 -10.70 29.68
C ASN A 363 9.19 -11.94 28.76
N ILE A 364 10.09 -12.06 27.78
CA ILE A 364 10.06 -13.14 26.78
C ILE A 364 10.26 -14.50 27.42
N LYS A 365 11.06 -14.60 28.50
CA LYS A 365 11.38 -15.88 29.12
C LYS A 365 10.14 -16.54 29.73
N ASN A 366 9.34 -15.79 30.47
CA ASN A 366 8.27 -16.32 31.32
C ASN A 366 6.86 -15.77 31.04
N GLY A 367 6.71 -14.75 30.18
CA GLY A 367 5.43 -14.15 29.83
C GLY A 367 4.84 -13.23 30.91
N ILE A 368 5.60 -12.88 31.94
CA ILE A 368 5.15 -11.97 33.00
C ILE A 368 5.15 -10.53 32.45
N LYS A 369 4.08 -9.78 32.73
CA LYS A 369 3.96 -8.37 32.36
C LYS A 369 4.85 -7.51 33.26
N THR A 370 5.50 -6.51 32.67
CA THR A 370 6.36 -5.58 33.40
C THR A 370 5.55 -4.48 34.07
N TRP A 371 4.55 -3.90 33.38
CA TRP A 371 3.65 -2.92 33.99
C TRP A 371 2.54 -3.63 34.77
N GLU A 372 2.26 -3.15 35.99
CA GLU A 372 1.25 -3.73 36.89
C GLU A 372 -0.11 -3.85 36.20
N GLU A 373 -0.51 -2.79 35.49
CA GLU A 373 -1.72 -2.76 34.68
C GLU A 373 -1.40 -2.54 33.21
N ASN A 374 -2.29 -3.04 32.34
CA ASN A 374 -2.22 -2.72 30.93
C ASN A 374 -2.56 -1.23 30.72
N LEU A 375 -1.72 -0.52 29.97
CA LEU A 375 -2.05 0.82 29.51
C LEU A 375 -3.25 0.73 28.56
N ARG A 376 -4.37 1.36 28.94
CA ARG A 376 -5.60 1.38 28.14
C ARG A 376 -5.51 2.44 27.06
N LEU A 377 -5.50 2.03 25.80
CA LEU A 377 -5.46 2.91 24.63
C LEU A 377 -6.86 3.26 24.12
N ASN A 378 -7.85 2.42 24.40
CA ASN A 378 -9.24 2.66 24.04
C ASN A 378 -10.14 2.53 25.27
N THR A 379 -10.98 3.54 25.49
CA THR A 379 -11.89 3.61 26.63
C THR A 379 -13.34 3.28 26.29
N ALA A 380 -13.69 3.12 25.02
CA ALA A 380 -15.01 2.72 24.59
C ALA A 380 -15.43 1.43 25.30
N GLY A 381 -16.62 1.39 25.91
CA GLY A 381 -17.12 0.23 26.64
C GLY A 381 -17.33 -1.00 25.75
N PHE A 382 -17.56 -2.16 26.37
CA PHE A 382 -17.79 -3.42 25.66
C PHE A 382 -18.89 -3.31 24.58
N ILE A 383 -20.01 -2.64 24.90
CA ILE A 383 -21.13 -2.45 23.97
C ILE A 383 -20.69 -1.60 22.77
N SER A 384 -20.07 -0.45 23.02
CA SER A 384 -19.62 0.47 21.96
C SER A 384 -18.63 -0.19 21.00
N ARG A 385 -17.71 -1.01 21.52
CA ARG A 385 -16.72 -1.73 20.69
C ARG A 385 -17.35 -2.83 19.85
N ASN A 386 -18.23 -3.65 20.41
CA ASN A 386 -18.83 -4.78 19.68
C ASN A 386 -19.89 -4.35 18.67
N LEU A 387 -20.65 -3.31 18.99
CA LEU A 387 -21.68 -2.77 18.11
C LEU A 387 -21.15 -1.65 17.19
N LYS A 388 -19.84 -1.34 17.26
CA LYS A 388 -19.19 -0.26 16.49
C LYS A 388 -19.92 1.08 16.62
N LEU A 389 -20.40 1.40 17.81
CA LEU A 389 -21.19 2.62 18.08
C LEU A 389 -20.33 3.88 18.11
N SER A 390 -19.01 3.74 18.18
CA SER A 390 -18.03 4.83 18.12
C SER A 390 -16.92 4.45 17.15
N GLU A 391 -16.53 5.39 16.28
CA GLU A 391 -15.37 5.24 15.43
C GLU A 391 -14.09 5.38 16.29
N THR A 392 -13.31 4.30 16.38
CA THR A 392 -12.06 4.27 17.13
C THR A 392 -10.91 4.50 16.16
N TYR A 393 -10.20 5.61 16.32
CA TYR A 393 -9.04 5.91 15.49
C TYR A 393 -7.77 5.46 16.20
N PHE A 394 -6.98 4.65 15.52
CA PHE A 394 -5.74 4.10 16.03
C PHE A 394 -4.68 4.17 14.93
N SER A 395 -3.49 4.65 15.26
CA SER A 395 -2.34 4.68 14.37
C SER A 395 -1.05 4.59 15.19
N ILE A 396 -0.08 3.86 14.64
CA ILE A 396 1.25 3.72 15.23
C ILE A 396 2.28 4.08 14.16
N TRP A 397 3.35 4.69 14.62
CA TRP A 397 4.48 5.10 13.83
C TRP A 397 5.79 4.55 14.42
N ASN A 398 6.84 4.48 13.60
CA ASN A 398 8.17 3.96 13.92
C ASN A 398 9.19 5.07 13.71
N ASP A 399 9.73 5.60 14.80
CA ASP A 399 10.91 6.45 14.80
C ASP A 399 12.14 5.54 14.87
N SER A 400 12.59 5.06 13.71
CA SER A 400 13.69 4.10 13.62
C SER A 400 15.02 4.66 14.12
N ASP A 401 15.23 5.97 13.98
CA ASP A 401 16.47 6.65 14.39
C ASP A 401 16.64 6.62 15.91
N HIS A 402 15.52 6.71 16.65
CA HIS A 402 15.51 6.74 18.10
C HIS A 402 14.94 5.48 18.74
N LYS A 403 14.45 4.53 17.93
CA LYS A 403 13.77 3.30 18.36
C LYS A 403 12.54 3.57 19.23
N LEU A 404 11.80 4.63 18.90
CA LEU A 404 10.57 5.04 19.60
C LEU A 404 9.35 4.76 18.72
N PHE A 405 8.20 4.57 19.37
CA PHE A 405 6.95 4.25 18.67
C PHE A 405 5.84 5.24 19.08
N PRO A 406 5.67 6.34 18.33
CA PRO A 406 4.54 7.23 18.52
C PRO A 406 3.22 6.52 18.22
N VAL A 407 2.22 6.67 19.07
CA VAL A 407 0.91 6.03 18.95
C VAL A 407 -0.18 7.07 19.21
N TYR A 408 -1.11 7.17 18.27
CA TYR A 408 -2.34 7.95 18.44
C TYR A 408 -3.53 7.01 18.62
N SER A 409 -4.30 7.21 19.68
CA SER A 409 -5.52 6.45 19.96
C SER A 409 -6.57 7.35 20.62
N GLU A 410 -7.78 7.45 20.05
CA GLU A 410 -8.91 8.18 20.64
C GLU A 410 -8.59 9.61 21.13
N LYS A 411 -7.88 10.42 20.33
CA LYS A 411 -7.43 11.78 20.72
C LYS A 411 -6.41 11.81 21.84
N ARG A 412 -5.66 10.72 22.00
CA ARG A 412 -4.52 10.61 22.90
C ARG A 412 -3.30 10.23 22.10
N PHE A 413 -2.16 10.75 22.52
CA PHE A 413 -0.86 10.52 21.91
C PHE A 413 0.10 10.00 22.97
N TYR A 414 0.83 8.95 22.61
CA TYR A 414 1.78 8.25 23.46
C TYR A 414 3.07 8.05 22.68
N ILE A 415 4.20 8.02 23.37
CA ILE A 415 5.49 7.69 22.76
C ILE A 415 6.05 6.50 23.51
N PHE A 416 6.00 5.33 22.88
CA PHE A 416 6.47 4.10 23.50
C PHE A 416 7.97 3.91 23.28
N ASP A 417 8.68 3.58 24.35
CA ASP A 417 10.06 3.10 24.33
C ASP A 417 10.08 1.63 24.76
N PRO A 418 10.45 0.67 23.89
CA PRO A 418 10.54 -0.75 24.26
C PRO A 418 11.59 -1.06 25.33
N ALA A 419 12.54 -0.16 25.58
CA ALA A 419 13.54 -0.30 26.63
C ALA A 419 13.05 0.22 28.00
N SER A 420 11.95 0.97 28.03
CA SER A 420 11.40 1.51 29.27
C SER A 420 10.67 0.44 30.10
N THR A 421 10.90 0.46 31.42
CA THR A 421 10.16 -0.34 32.39
C THR A 421 8.85 0.32 32.84
N GLU A 422 8.63 1.58 32.47
CA GLU A 422 7.46 2.37 32.85
C GLU A 422 6.54 2.59 31.64
N ALA A 423 5.23 2.70 31.91
CA ALA A 423 4.25 3.03 30.87
C ALA A 423 4.45 4.47 30.38
N PRO A 424 4.27 4.75 29.08
CA PRO A 424 4.44 6.10 28.56
C PRO A 424 3.37 7.06 29.11
N GLU A 425 3.74 8.33 29.20
CA GLU A 425 2.81 9.40 29.52
C GLU A 425 1.77 9.60 28.41
N MET A 426 0.57 10.00 28.81
CA MET A 426 -0.54 10.29 27.92
C MET A 426 -0.58 11.79 27.64
N HIS A 427 -0.57 12.14 26.36
CA HIS A 427 -0.81 13.51 25.89
C HIS A 427 -2.18 13.59 25.21
N ASP A 428 -2.99 14.60 25.51
CA ASP A 428 -4.34 14.76 24.98
C ASP A 428 -4.59 16.19 24.44
N GLY A 429 -5.85 16.61 24.29
CA GLY A 429 -6.18 17.95 23.77
C GLY A 429 -6.26 18.05 22.24
N PHE A 430 -6.27 16.92 21.53
CA PHE A 430 -6.34 16.91 20.07
C PHE A 430 -7.76 17.15 19.53
N GLU A 431 -7.89 18.10 18.59
CA GLU A 431 -9.16 18.48 17.95
C GLU A 431 -9.41 17.72 16.64
N PHE A 432 -8.63 16.68 16.33
CA PHE A 432 -8.86 15.88 15.14
C PHE A 432 -10.23 15.18 15.19
N THR A 433 -11.03 15.40 14.15
CA THR A 433 -12.34 14.75 13.99
C THR A 433 -12.29 13.69 12.90
N ARG A 434 -13.12 12.66 13.04
CA ARG A 434 -13.49 11.71 11.98
C ARG A 434 -12.41 10.74 11.47
N THR A 435 -11.13 10.88 11.84
CA THR A 435 -10.03 9.95 11.47
C THR A 435 -8.78 10.14 12.37
N ALA A 436 -7.77 9.25 12.33
CA ALA A 436 -6.45 9.41 12.99
C ALA A 436 -5.52 10.36 12.22
N PRO A 437 -4.82 11.33 12.84
CA PRO A 437 -4.02 12.34 12.14
C PRO A 437 -2.87 11.72 11.34
N ASN A 438 -2.26 12.51 10.46
CA ASN A 438 -0.96 12.16 9.90
C ASN A 438 0.14 12.53 10.90
N LEU A 439 1.26 11.82 10.84
CA LEU A 439 2.46 12.11 11.62
C LEU A 439 3.63 12.38 10.68
N LYS A 440 4.40 13.43 10.96
CA LYS A 440 5.72 13.64 10.37
C LYS A 440 6.76 13.62 11.49
N ILE A 441 7.72 12.69 11.37
CA ILE A 441 8.84 12.55 12.30
C ILE A 441 9.93 13.55 11.91
N ARG A 442 10.42 14.30 12.89
CA ARG A 442 11.45 15.34 12.75
C ARG A 442 12.58 15.06 13.73
N LYS A 443 13.75 15.65 13.47
CA LYS A 443 14.88 15.57 14.41
C LYS A 443 14.49 16.12 15.78
N SER A 444 13.69 17.17 15.88
CA SER A 444 13.27 17.75 17.17
C SER A 444 12.03 17.10 17.80
N GLY A 445 11.29 16.25 17.07
CA GLY A 445 10.05 15.66 17.58
C GLY A 445 9.04 15.24 16.51
N TYR A 446 7.76 15.45 16.78
CA TYR A 446 6.64 14.87 16.04
C TYR A 446 5.60 15.92 15.68
N LEU A 447 5.35 16.11 14.37
CA LEU A 447 4.25 16.94 13.88
C LEU A 447 3.02 16.06 13.61
N LEU A 448 1.98 16.18 14.42
CA LEU A 448 0.66 15.65 14.14
C LEU A 448 -0.14 16.68 13.37
N PHE A 449 -0.73 16.28 12.24
CA PHE A 449 -1.53 17.22 11.45
C PHE A 449 -2.68 16.54 10.70
N ARG A 450 -3.75 17.30 10.55
CA ARG A 450 -4.87 16.98 9.66
C ARG A 450 -5.62 18.26 9.33
N ASP A 451 -6.12 18.33 8.10
CA ASP A 451 -6.81 19.48 7.54
C ASP A 451 -5.91 20.73 7.66
N ASN A 452 -6.24 21.61 8.61
CA ASN A 452 -5.53 22.84 8.89
C ASN A 452 -5.07 22.94 10.34
N LEU A 453 -5.11 21.81 11.07
CA LEU A 453 -4.70 21.70 12.46
C LEU A 453 -3.33 21.05 12.51
N PHE A 454 -2.41 21.69 13.22
CA PHE A 454 -1.01 21.29 13.35
C PHE A 454 -0.63 21.32 14.82
N TYR A 455 -0.08 20.21 15.31
CA TYR A 455 0.41 20.07 16.67
C TYR A 455 1.83 19.51 16.62
N PHE A 456 2.79 20.24 17.19
CA PHE A 456 4.17 19.77 17.25
C PHE A 456 4.53 19.42 18.68
N HIS A 457 5.07 18.22 18.87
CA HIS A 457 5.50 17.70 20.16
C HIS A 457 6.98 17.39 20.12
N ASN A 458 7.68 17.52 21.24
CA ASN A 458 9.02 16.99 21.36
C ASN A 458 8.98 15.44 21.49
N ARG A 459 10.15 14.81 21.70
CA ARG A 459 10.24 13.35 21.80
C ARG A 459 9.77 12.75 23.13
N SER A 460 9.55 13.54 24.17
CA SER A 460 8.82 13.07 25.36
C SER A 460 7.31 13.22 25.21
N GLY A 461 6.87 13.91 24.15
CA GLY A 461 5.46 14.11 23.82
C GLY A 461 4.89 15.41 24.37
N GLU A 462 5.71 16.26 24.98
CA GLU A 462 5.29 17.61 25.38
C GLU A 462 4.98 18.46 24.14
N GLN A 463 3.81 19.10 24.14
CA GLN A 463 3.39 19.98 23.05
C GLN A 463 4.21 21.28 23.06
N LEU A 464 4.96 21.52 21.99
CA LEU A 464 5.73 22.74 21.79
C LEU A 464 4.87 23.86 21.18
N TYR A 465 4.00 23.53 20.22
CA TYR A 465 3.03 24.49 19.68
C TYR A 465 1.79 23.82 19.07
N GLN A 466 0.74 24.61 18.92
CA GLN A 466 -0.47 24.29 18.17
C GLN A 466 -0.79 25.45 17.21
N LYS A 467 -1.12 25.12 15.95
CA LYS A 467 -1.53 26.09 14.92
C LYS A 467 -2.80 25.62 14.22
N SER A 468 -3.66 26.57 13.89
CA SER A 468 -4.90 26.35 13.14
C SER A 468 -5.07 27.44 12.09
N TYR A 469 -5.45 27.06 10.87
CA TYR A 469 -5.66 28.00 9.78
C TYR A 469 -7.11 27.91 9.22
N PRO A 470 -7.72 29.04 8.84
CA PRO A 470 -9.02 29.06 8.17
C PRO A 470 -9.11 28.09 6.99
N LYS A 471 -10.27 27.41 6.83
CA LYS A 471 -10.52 26.51 5.69
C LYS A 471 -11.05 27.30 4.50
N HIS A 472 -10.60 26.98 3.30
CA HIS A 472 -11.23 27.44 2.06
C HIS A 472 -12.46 26.58 1.76
N SER A 473 -13.65 27.18 1.69
CA SER A 473 -14.88 26.51 1.25
C SER A 473 -15.07 26.73 -0.25
N SER A 474 -14.79 25.73 -1.09
CA SER A 474 -15.15 25.82 -2.51
C SER A 474 -16.65 25.54 -2.70
N ASN A 475 -17.37 26.43 -3.39
CA ASN A 475 -18.81 26.31 -3.67
C ASN A 475 -19.17 25.25 -4.74
N SER A 476 -18.25 24.34 -5.09
CA SER A 476 -18.49 23.30 -6.09
C SER A 476 -18.96 22.01 -5.43
N ILE A 477 -20.28 21.91 -5.22
CA ILE A 477 -20.97 20.67 -4.82
C ILE A 477 -20.86 19.56 -5.90
N LEU A 478 -20.40 19.89 -7.12
CA LEU A 478 -20.45 18.98 -8.28
C LEU A 478 -19.08 18.45 -8.76
N SER A 479 -17.95 18.88 -8.20
CA SER A 479 -16.62 18.36 -8.59
C SER A 479 -16.05 17.39 -7.56
N GLY A 480 -16.59 16.17 -7.48
CA GLY A 480 -15.89 15.01 -6.89
C GLY A 480 -15.45 15.07 -5.42
N THR A 481 -15.68 16.16 -4.69
CA THR A 481 -15.20 16.44 -3.34
C THR A 481 -15.68 15.38 -2.34
N TRP A 482 -16.95 14.96 -2.43
CA TRP A 482 -17.52 13.91 -1.56
C TRP A 482 -16.85 12.53 -1.73
N TYR A 483 -16.38 12.19 -2.93
CA TYR A 483 -15.79 10.88 -3.22
C TYR A 483 -14.35 10.76 -2.69
N TRP A 484 -13.58 11.85 -2.73
CA TRP A 484 -12.20 11.91 -2.24
C TRP A 484 -12.09 12.22 -0.74
N GLU A 485 -13.07 12.95 -0.18
CA GLU A 485 -13.26 13.12 1.27
C GLU A 485 -13.47 11.77 1.98
N LYS A 486 -14.26 10.86 1.39
CA LYS A 486 -14.42 9.46 1.86
C LYS A 486 -13.18 8.59 1.72
N ARG A 487 -12.17 9.01 0.94
CA ARG A 487 -10.92 8.27 0.69
C ARG A 487 -9.68 8.93 1.31
N GLY A 488 -9.86 9.99 2.11
CA GLY A 488 -8.76 10.66 2.82
C GLY A 488 -7.86 11.54 1.94
N LEU A 489 -8.25 11.83 0.70
CA LEU A 489 -7.51 12.68 -0.25
C LEU A 489 -8.28 13.99 -0.47
N GLY A 490 -8.46 14.76 0.61
CA GLY A 490 -9.25 15.99 0.60
C GLY A 490 -8.60 17.12 -0.21
N THR A 491 -9.23 17.51 -1.32
CA THR A 491 -8.83 18.67 -2.15
C THR A 491 -9.48 19.98 -1.70
N ALA A 492 -9.74 20.16 -0.40
CA ALA A 492 -10.42 21.37 0.11
C ALA A 492 -10.06 21.67 1.59
N THR A 493 -8.77 21.78 1.89
CA THR A 493 -8.32 22.43 3.14
C THR A 493 -7.09 23.30 2.82
N SER A 494 -6.85 24.36 3.60
CA SER A 494 -5.85 25.41 3.27
C SER A 494 -4.42 24.89 3.16
N ALA A 495 -4.10 23.71 3.68
CA ALA A 495 -2.77 23.14 3.53
C ALA A 495 -2.64 22.06 2.43
N LEU A 496 -3.75 21.56 1.85
CA LEU A 496 -3.78 20.25 1.18
C LEU A 496 -3.56 20.26 -0.34
N GLY A 497 -2.44 20.82 -0.79
CA GLY A 497 -1.70 20.17 -1.86
C GLY A 497 -0.71 19.16 -1.30
N PHE A 498 -1.22 18.24 -0.49
CA PHE A 498 -0.48 17.07 -0.04
C PHE A 498 -0.62 16.00 -1.14
N VAL A 499 0.01 16.32 -2.26
CA VAL A 499 0.38 15.42 -3.34
C VAL A 499 1.19 14.29 -2.73
N GLY A 500 0.93 13.04 -3.11
CA GLY A 500 1.29 11.83 -2.39
C GLY A 500 2.78 11.54 -2.19
N ASN A 501 3.64 12.52 -1.94
CA ASN A 501 5.00 12.31 -1.46
C ASN A 501 5.12 12.29 0.06
N GLN A 502 4.04 12.45 0.83
CA GLN A 502 3.95 11.87 2.19
C GLN A 502 3.65 10.35 2.17
N ILE A 503 3.69 9.72 0.99
CA ILE A 503 4.04 8.28 0.87
C ILE A 503 5.47 8.06 1.37
N THR A 504 6.34 9.09 1.37
CA THR A 504 7.56 9.03 2.17
C THR A 504 7.23 9.34 3.63
N GLY A 505 7.11 10.57 4.14
CA GLY A 505 6.93 10.84 5.58
C GLY A 505 5.88 10.00 6.38
N THR A 506 4.66 9.83 5.87
CA THR A 506 3.57 9.13 6.57
C THR A 506 3.60 7.60 6.36
N LEU A 507 4.00 7.05 5.20
CA LEU A 507 4.20 5.60 5.10
C LEU A 507 5.56 5.18 5.67
N ASN A 508 6.61 6.00 5.54
CA ASN A 508 7.96 5.78 6.11
C ASN A 508 7.90 5.39 7.58
N SER A 509 6.94 5.94 8.31
CA SER A 509 6.78 5.74 9.74
C SER A 509 5.71 4.70 10.07
N VAL A 510 4.77 4.34 9.20
CA VAL A 510 3.81 3.25 9.49
C VAL A 510 4.54 1.92 9.59
N LEU A 511 4.37 1.23 10.72
CA LEU A 511 4.88 -0.12 10.90
C LEU A 511 4.19 -1.08 9.93
N VAL A 512 4.98 -1.66 9.04
CA VAL A 512 4.58 -2.76 8.16
C VAL A 512 5.38 -4.00 8.52
N SER A 513 4.76 -5.18 8.34
CA SER A 513 5.48 -6.45 8.50
C SER A 513 6.74 -6.39 7.63
N ALA A 514 7.88 -6.75 8.23
CA ALA A 514 9.20 -6.69 7.65
C ALA A 514 9.35 -7.69 6.51
N ASP A 515 8.78 -7.37 5.34
CA ASP A 515 9.26 -7.90 4.07
C ASP A 515 8.68 -7.19 2.83
N LEU A 516 8.48 -5.87 2.85
CA LEU A 516 8.16 -5.15 1.60
C LEU A 516 9.41 -5.03 0.73
N GLY A 517 9.80 -6.15 0.13
CA GLY A 517 10.54 -6.15 -1.12
C GLY A 517 9.61 -5.61 -2.18
N LEU A 518 9.79 -4.36 -2.59
CA LEU A 518 9.10 -3.74 -3.72
C LEU A 518 9.29 -4.50 -5.05
N LEU A 519 10.05 -5.62 -5.03
CA LEU A 519 10.33 -6.52 -6.14
C LEU A 519 10.29 -8.02 -5.75
N SER A 520 9.94 -8.41 -4.51
CA SER A 520 9.87 -9.83 -4.11
C SER A 520 8.44 -10.24 -3.72
N ASN A 521 7.93 -11.28 -4.39
CA ASN A 521 6.63 -11.91 -4.10
C ASN A 521 6.66 -12.77 -2.82
N VAL A 522 7.52 -12.46 -1.85
CA VAL A 522 7.87 -13.35 -0.72
C VAL A 522 7.35 -12.81 0.63
N SER A 523 6.62 -11.69 0.62
CA SER A 523 6.28 -10.96 1.84
C SER A 523 5.07 -11.53 2.59
N SER A 524 5.26 -11.96 3.84
CA SER A 524 4.15 -12.32 4.75
C SER A 524 3.75 -11.15 5.65
N SER A 525 2.45 -10.91 5.76
CA SER A 525 1.90 -9.96 6.75
C SER A 525 1.88 -10.52 8.17
N ILE A 526 1.88 -11.85 8.29
CA ILE A 526 1.77 -12.58 9.55
C ILE A 526 3.15 -12.92 10.13
N TYR A 527 4.15 -13.26 9.33
CA TYR A 527 5.48 -13.65 9.78
C TYR A 527 6.48 -12.47 9.74
N GLY A 528 7.39 -12.42 10.69
CA GLY A 528 8.51 -11.48 10.72
C GLY A 528 8.34 -10.34 11.73
N THR A 529 9.40 -9.56 11.91
CA THR A 529 9.41 -8.36 12.74
C THR A 529 8.69 -7.21 12.01
N TYR A 530 8.59 -6.03 12.61
CA TYR A 530 8.09 -4.85 11.91
C TYR A 530 9.27 -4.02 11.40
N LEU A 531 9.24 -3.59 10.14
CA LEU A 531 10.15 -2.58 9.61
C LEU A 531 9.38 -1.29 9.31
N SER A 532 10.05 -0.15 9.47
CA SER A 532 9.60 1.11 8.86
C SER A 532 9.82 1.02 7.34
N TYR A 533 8.89 1.57 6.55
CA TYR A 533 9.07 1.74 5.10
C TYR A 533 10.37 2.48 4.75
N GLN A 534 10.86 3.33 5.66
CA GLN A 534 12.14 4.04 5.51
C GLN A 534 13.32 3.09 5.29
N GLY A 535 13.37 1.94 5.99
CA GLY A 535 14.43 0.94 5.82
C GLY A 535 14.41 0.26 4.45
N SER A 536 13.24 0.11 3.83
CA SER A 536 13.09 -0.45 2.47
C SER A 536 13.40 0.59 1.38
N LEU A 537 12.99 1.85 1.57
CA LEU A 537 13.24 2.94 0.62
C LEU A 537 14.70 3.41 0.63
N ASP A 538 15.36 3.48 1.79
CA ASP A 538 16.77 3.84 1.86
C ASP A 538 17.64 2.79 1.17
N LYS A 539 17.29 1.50 1.29
CA LYS A 539 17.90 0.42 0.49
C LYS A 539 17.72 0.64 -1.02
N LEU A 540 16.52 1.00 -1.47
CA LEU A 540 16.25 1.34 -2.88
C LEU A 540 17.04 2.55 -3.38
N THR A 541 17.18 3.60 -2.56
CA THR A 541 17.94 4.80 -2.95
C THR A 541 19.46 4.61 -2.84
N SER A 542 19.92 3.57 -2.15
CA SER A 542 21.34 3.20 -2.04
C SER A 542 21.82 2.26 -3.15
N LEU A 543 20.90 1.74 -3.98
CA LEU A 543 21.19 0.94 -5.16
C LEU A 543 21.55 1.86 -6.35
N ASP A 544 22.71 2.49 -6.28
CA ASP A 544 23.28 3.37 -7.32
C ASP A 544 23.76 2.62 -8.59
N GLN A 545 23.28 1.42 -8.90
CA GLN A 545 23.83 0.57 -9.97
C GLN A 545 22.85 -0.31 -10.75
N MET A 546 21.57 0.07 -10.84
CA MET A 546 20.71 -0.50 -11.88
C MET A 546 20.48 0.53 -12.98
N ASP A 547 20.44 0.07 -14.22
CA ASP A 547 20.20 0.85 -15.44
C ASP A 547 18.74 1.35 -15.42
N ILE A 548 18.48 2.26 -14.50
CA ILE A 548 17.17 2.77 -14.14
C ILE A 548 16.82 3.81 -15.21
N ASP A 549 15.78 3.51 -15.99
CA ASP A 549 15.18 4.41 -16.97
C ASP A 549 15.08 5.85 -16.43
N LEU A 550 15.38 6.84 -17.29
CA LEU A 550 15.39 8.28 -16.96
C LEU A 550 14.13 8.73 -16.23
N ASN A 551 12.99 8.08 -16.51
CA ASN A 551 11.70 8.35 -15.88
C ASN A 551 11.65 8.05 -14.38
N VAL A 552 12.37 7.03 -13.92
CA VAL A 552 12.42 6.64 -12.50
C VAL A 552 13.42 7.51 -11.73
N ARG A 553 14.49 7.97 -12.41
CA ARG A 553 15.43 8.95 -11.85
C ARG A 553 14.73 10.25 -11.44
N GLY A 554 13.81 10.76 -12.27
CA GLY A 554 13.00 11.94 -11.93
C GLY A 554 12.14 11.75 -10.66
N ILE A 555 11.60 10.56 -10.44
CA ILE A 555 10.86 10.22 -9.21
C ILE A 555 11.81 10.25 -8.00
N PHE A 556 13.00 9.67 -8.11
CA PHE A 556 13.99 9.69 -7.02
C PHE A 556 14.52 11.10 -6.74
N ASP A 557 14.76 11.91 -7.76
CA ASP A 557 15.20 13.30 -7.60
C ASP A 557 14.11 14.13 -6.92
N ARG A 558 12.84 13.90 -7.27
CA ARG A 558 11.70 14.51 -6.57
C ARG A 558 11.62 14.06 -5.10
N ILE A 559 11.86 12.77 -4.80
CA ILE A 559 11.94 12.28 -3.41
C ILE A 559 13.07 12.99 -2.65
N LYS A 560 14.26 13.13 -3.25
CA LYS A 560 15.41 13.85 -2.67
C LYS A 560 15.11 15.34 -2.47
N ALA A 561 14.44 15.99 -3.42
CA ALA A 561 14.01 17.39 -3.30
C ALA A 561 13.00 17.56 -2.15
N GLY A 562 12.08 16.60 -2.00
CA GLY A 562 11.14 16.54 -0.89
C GLY A 562 11.85 16.57 0.46
N ARG A 563 12.93 15.78 0.61
CA ARG A 563 13.77 15.73 1.82
C ARG A 563 14.38 17.09 2.19
N LYS A 564 14.81 17.89 1.21
CA LYS A 564 15.39 19.24 1.46
C LYS A 564 14.37 20.20 2.06
N ASN A 565 13.11 20.10 1.66
CA ASN A 565 12.05 21.00 2.07
C ASN A 565 11.26 20.49 3.29
N GLU A 566 11.69 19.40 3.94
CA GLU A 566 10.94 18.80 5.03
C GLU A 566 10.82 19.68 6.28
N GLY A 567 11.65 20.70 6.45
CA GLY A 567 11.56 21.63 7.59
C GLY A 567 10.42 22.64 7.51
N SER A 568 9.76 22.75 6.36
CA SER A 568 8.70 23.76 6.17
C SER A 568 7.44 23.19 5.52
N LEU A 569 6.32 23.89 5.71
CA LEU A 569 5.05 23.61 5.05
C LEU A 569 4.48 24.87 4.42
N LEU A 570 3.96 24.75 3.21
CA LEU A 570 3.18 25.79 2.55
C LEU A 570 1.70 25.64 2.90
N ILE A 571 1.05 26.75 3.23
CA ILE A 571 -0.35 26.82 3.62
C ILE A 571 -0.99 27.99 2.87
N VAL A 572 -2.16 27.80 2.27
CA VAL A 572 -2.94 28.80 1.55
C VAL A 572 -4.20 29.13 2.35
N SER A 573 -4.12 30.14 3.22
CA SER A 573 -5.22 30.53 4.09
C SER A 573 -6.07 31.64 3.44
N PRO A 574 -7.41 31.49 3.36
CA PRO A 574 -8.26 32.60 2.95
C PRO A 574 -8.27 33.69 4.02
N LYS A 575 -8.19 34.95 3.60
CA LYS A 575 -8.34 36.14 4.44
C LYS A 575 -8.91 37.27 3.60
N ASP A 576 -10.11 37.72 3.95
CA ASP A 576 -10.85 38.74 3.20
C ASP A 576 -10.94 38.40 1.70
N GLU A 577 -10.46 39.29 0.82
CA GLU A 577 -10.47 39.14 -0.64
C GLU A 577 -9.18 38.49 -1.21
N VAL A 578 -8.31 37.96 -0.35
CA VAL A 578 -7.04 37.35 -0.76
C VAL A 578 -6.83 35.97 -0.14
N PHE A 579 -5.96 35.19 -0.79
CA PHE A 579 -5.28 34.04 -0.21
C PHE A 579 -3.92 34.48 0.32
N GLU A 580 -3.67 34.27 1.61
CA GLU A 580 -2.33 34.35 2.20
C GLU A 580 -1.62 33.01 2.00
N ILE A 581 -0.47 33.05 1.33
CA ILE A 581 0.46 31.94 1.25
C ILE A 581 1.42 32.08 2.42
N ILE A 582 1.33 31.12 3.35
CA ILE A 582 2.05 31.06 4.61
C ILE A 582 3.07 29.93 4.52
N ARG A 583 4.32 30.22 4.88
CA ARG A 583 5.36 29.21 5.14
C ARG A 583 5.47 29.00 6.65
N LEU A 584 5.18 27.79 7.11
CA LEU A 584 5.34 27.36 8.50
C LEU A 584 6.68 26.63 8.64
N ASP A 585 7.58 27.14 9.48
CA ASP A 585 8.73 26.36 9.98
C ASP A 585 8.21 25.34 10.99
N ILE A 586 8.37 24.06 10.66
CA ILE A 586 7.80 22.96 11.46
C ILE A 586 8.50 22.86 12.81
N ASP A 587 9.82 23.06 12.86
CA ASP A 587 10.60 22.77 14.06
C ASP A 587 10.53 23.95 15.05
N GLN A 588 10.32 25.18 14.55
CA GLN A 588 10.19 26.40 15.37
C GLN A 588 8.73 26.83 15.64
N GLY A 589 7.78 26.41 14.79
CA GLY A 589 6.38 26.84 14.88
C GLY A 589 6.15 28.29 14.43
N THR A 590 7.14 28.92 13.80
CA THR A 590 7.06 30.27 13.25
C THR A 590 6.42 30.22 11.86
N ASP A 591 5.43 31.07 11.64
CA ASP A 591 4.74 31.22 10.36
C ASP A 591 5.03 32.59 9.76
N GLN A 592 5.26 32.61 8.45
CA GLN A 592 5.47 33.83 7.69
C GLN A 592 4.55 33.85 6.48
N VAL A 593 3.79 34.94 6.33
CA VAL A 593 3.11 35.24 5.06
C VAL A 593 4.21 35.59 4.05
N ILE A 594 4.44 34.69 3.10
CA ILE A 594 5.47 34.87 2.07
C ILE A 594 4.90 35.55 0.82
N LYS A 595 3.58 35.43 0.59
CA LYS A 595 2.91 36.04 -0.55
C LYS A 595 1.40 36.14 -0.34
N THR A 596 0.77 37.08 -1.02
CA THR A 596 -0.69 37.20 -1.12
C THR A 596 -1.13 37.06 -2.58
N VAL A 597 -2.19 36.31 -2.81
CA VAL A 597 -2.79 36.11 -4.14
C VAL A 597 -4.26 36.50 -4.08
N ASP A 598 -4.78 37.14 -5.11
CA ASP A 598 -6.20 37.50 -5.22
C ASP A 598 -7.11 36.26 -5.10
N ASN A 599 -8.21 36.33 -4.33
CA ASN A 599 -9.14 35.21 -4.09
C ASN A 599 -10.14 34.98 -5.26
N SER A 600 -9.87 35.50 -6.46
CA SER A 600 -10.71 35.28 -7.65
C SER A 600 -10.41 33.97 -8.39
N TYR A 601 -9.48 33.17 -7.89
CA TYR A 601 -9.24 31.79 -8.34
C TYR A 601 -10.27 30.85 -7.71
N SER A 602 -10.77 29.89 -8.48
CA SER A 602 -11.82 28.98 -8.03
C SER A 602 -11.30 27.81 -7.20
N ASP A 603 -10.02 27.48 -7.35
CA ASP A 603 -9.38 26.34 -6.68
C ASP A 603 -7.85 26.50 -6.70
N PHE A 604 -7.15 25.69 -5.91
CA PHE A 604 -5.69 25.60 -5.92
C PHE A 604 -5.17 24.20 -5.57
N ILE A 605 -3.94 23.91 -6.00
CA ILE A 605 -3.18 22.71 -5.64
C ILE A 605 -1.80 23.19 -5.18
N ILE A 606 -1.37 22.78 -3.99
CA ILE A 606 0.00 22.98 -3.50
C ILE A 606 0.84 21.78 -3.93
N ASP A 607 2.10 21.99 -4.28
CA ASP A 607 3.11 20.95 -4.37
C ASP A 607 4.15 21.22 -3.29
N GLN A 608 4.01 20.54 -2.15
CA GLN A 608 4.91 20.69 -1.00
C GLN A 608 6.36 20.28 -1.33
N VAL A 609 6.55 19.39 -2.31
CA VAL A 609 7.90 18.92 -2.67
C VAL A 609 8.60 19.94 -3.53
N ALA A 610 7.92 20.41 -4.58
CA ALA A 610 8.46 21.45 -5.44
C ALA A 610 8.41 22.84 -4.81
N GLN A 611 7.70 23.02 -3.68
CA GLN A 611 7.41 24.33 -3.08
C GLN A 611 6.74 25.25 -4.10
N GLN A 612 5.68 24.75 -4.74
CA GLN A 612 4.92 25.46 -5.77
C GLN A 612 3.43 25.45 -5.45
N ILE A 613 2.69 26.42 -5.97
CA ILE A 613 1.22 26.46 -5.86
C ILE A 613 0.61 26.77 -7.22
N TYR A 614 -0.38 25.98 -7.60
CA TYR A 614 -1.15 26.12 -8.82
C TYR A 614 -2.52 26.70 -8.49
N PHE A 615 -2.83 27.89 -8.95
CA PHE A 615 -4.14 28.53 -8.79
C PHE A 615 -4.95 28.45 -10.09
N PHE A 616 -6.19 27.99 -10.00
CA PHE A 616 -7.03 27.67 -11.16
C PHE A 616 -8.14 28.70 -11.37
N LYS A 617 -8.28 29.19 -12.60
CA LYS A 617 -9.38 30.08 -13.00
C LYS A 617 -9.78 29.86 -14.45
N LYS A 618 -10.96 29.27 -14.67
CA LYS A 618 -11.52 28.97 -16.01
C LYS A 618 -10.53 28.20 -16.90
N LYS A 619 -9.80 28.87 -17.78
CA LYS A 619 -8.83 28.30 -18.73
C LYS A 619 -7.38 28.57 -18.35
N THR A 620 -7.14 29.14 -17.17
CA THR A 620 -5.83 29.63 -16.76
C THR A 620 -5.37 28.93 -15.49
N VAL A 621 -4.09 28.61 -15.45
CA VAL A 621 -3.36 28.23 -14.24
C VAL A 621 -2.30 29.28 -13.96
N LEU A 622 -2.34 29.88 -12.79
CA LEU A 622 -1.22 30.67 -12.27
C LEU A 622 -0.33 29.72 -11.46
N VAL A 623 0.95 29.69 -11.79
CA VAL A 623 1.96 28.94 -11.05
C VAL A 623 2.78 29.91 -10.21
N GLU A 624 2.84 29.61 -8.92
CA GLU A 624 3.63 30.33 -7.94
C GLU A 624 4.77 29.43 -7.46
N ASN A 625 5.99 29.71 -7.94
CA ASN A 625 7.20 29.06 -7.44
C ASN A 625 7.67 29.78 -6.19
N LEU A 626 7.86 29.02 -5.10
CA LEU A 626 8.18 29.55 -3.76
C LEU A 626 9.49 28.96 -3.23
N GLN A 627 10.33 28.44 -4.12
CA GLN A 627 11.73 28.14 -3.82
C GLN A 627 12.52 29.44 -3.79
N ASP A 628 13.33 29.64 -2.75
CA ASP A 628 14.19 30.83 -2.59
C ASP A 628 15.42 30.79 -3.51
#